data_AF-A0A7J9R8J0-F1
#
_entry.id   AF-A0A7J9R8J0-F1
#
_cell.length_a   1.000
_cell.length_b   1.000
_cell.length_c   1.000
_cell.angle_alpha   90.00
_cell.angle_beta   90.00
_cell.angle_gamma   90.00
#
_symmetry.space_group_name_H-M   'P 1'
#
loop_
_entity.id
_entity.type
_entity.pdbx_description
1 polymer ?
#
loop_
_entity_poly.entity_id
_entity_poly.type
_entity_poly.pdbx_seq_one_letter_code
_entity_poly.pdbx_strand_id
1 'polypeptide(L)'
;FTDFNDSSLDFSMWVYVRDYGAQFKTKTDLRMIMYEEFKRYDIRIPWPIRTIYQGDEKRENEEIGQKDADRNQVIDKYGLGDIGRGEGED
;
A
#
# COMPACT_ATOMS: atom_id res chain seq x y z
N PHE A 1 -17.35 4.38 6.47
CA PHE A 1 -15.95 4.27 6.01
C PHE A 1 -15.08 4.33 7.25
N THR A 2 -14.15 3.41 7.39
CA THR A 2 -13.34 3.26 8.60
C THR A 2 -11.87 3.48 8.30
N ASP A 3 -11.32 2.80 7.30
CA ASP A 3 -9.90 2.89 6.97
C ASP A 3 -9.57 2.47 5.52
N PHE A 4 -8.37 2.82 5.08
CA PHE A 4 -7.73 2.28 3.87
C PHE A 4 -6.81 1.11 4.26
N ASN A 5 -7.01 -0.04 3.63
CA ASN A 5 -6.19 -1.24 3.85
C ASN A 5 -5.33 -1.54 2.60
N ASP A 6 -4.38 -2.46 2.69
CA ASP A 6 -3.38 -2.74 1.64
C ASP A 6 -3.99 -3.06 0.26
N SER A 7 -5.22 -3.57 0.22
CA SER A 7 -5.92 -3.91 -1.02
C SER A 7 -7.43 -3.68 -0.98
N SER A 8 -7.95 -3.03 0.07
CA SER A 8 -9.39 -2.84 0.27
C SER A 8 -9.73 -1.51 0.94
N LEU A 9 -10.99 -1.10 0.79
CA LEU A 9 -11.60 -0.03 1.58
C LEU A 9 -12.44 -0.67 2.67
N ASP A 10 -12.17 -0.32 3.92
CA ASP A 10 -12.81 -0.97 5.05
C ASP A 10 -13.99 -0.11 5.55
N PHE A 11 -15.13 -0.75 5.77
CA PHE A 11 -16.36 -0.12 6.25
C PHE A 11 -16.91 -0.88 7.46
N SER A 12 -17.15 -0.16 8.55
CA SER A 12 -17.81 -0.69 9.74
C SER A 12 -19.26 -0.22 9.78
N MET A 13 -20.18 -1.12 10.12
CA MET A 13 -21.59 -0.82 10.32
C MET A 13 -22.06 -1.36 11.67
N TRP A 14 -22.75 -0.50 12.43
CA TRP A 14 -23.35 -0.85 13.71
C TRP A 14 -24.86 -0.97 13.53
N VAL A 15 -25.42 -2.12 13.90
CA VAL A 15 -26.85 -2.40 13.77
C VAL A 15 -27.39 -2.88 15.11
N TYR A 16 -28.45 -2.24 15.59
CA TYR A 16 -29.16 -2.65 16.80
C TYR A 16 -30.25 -3.67 16.44
N VAL A 17 -30.25 -4.80 17.14
CA VAL A 17 -31.26 -5.85 16.99
C VAL A 17 -32.13 -5.87 18.23
N ARG A 18 -33.45 -6.00 18.04
CA ARG A 18 -34.43 -5.98 19.14
C ARG A 18 -34.37 -7.22 20.04
N ASP A 19 -34.00 -8.36 19.46
CA ASP A 19 -33.90 -9.65 20.14
C ASP A 19 -32.47 -10.17 20.05
N TYR A 20 -31.88 -10.51 21.19
CA TYR A 20 -30.55 -11.07 21.29
C TYR A 20 -30.42 -12.39 20.52
N GLY A 21 -31.46 -13.22 20.50
CA GLY A 21 -31.46 -14.49 19.76
C GLY A 21 -31.39 -14.29 18.24
N ALA A 22 -31.86 -13.16 17.73
CA ALA A 22 -31.88 -12.85 16.31
C ALA A 22 -30.54 -12.30 15.79
N GLN A 23 -29.57 -11.97 16.66
CA GLN A 23 -28.31 -11.33 16.27
C GLN A 23 -27.56 -12.07 15.15
N PHE A 24 -27.48 -13.41 15.24
CA PHE A 24 -26.73 -14.23 14.28
C PHE A 24 -27.48 -14.33 12.95
N LYS A 25 -28.81 -14.45 13.01
CA LYS A 25 -29.67 -14.50 11.83
C LYS A 25 -29.60 -13.17 11.08
N THR A 26 -29.83 -12.06 11.76
CA THR A 26 -29.73 -10.72 11.17
C THR A 26 -28.35 -10.46 10.58
N LYS A 27 -27.27 -10.85 11.27
CA LYS A 27 -25.90 -10.72 10.75
C LYS A 27 -25.70 -11.51 9.44
N THR A 28 -26.25 -12.72 9.36
CA THR A 28 -26.12 -13.59 8.19
C THR A 28 -26.94 -13.07 7.03
N ASP A 29 -28.21 -12.74 7.28
CA ASP A 29 -29.13 -12.21 6.28
C ASP A 29 -28.59 -10.89 5.69
N LEU A 30 -28.07 -10.01 6.55
CA LEU A 30 -27.49 -8.74 6.11
C LEU A 30 -26.22 -8.94 5.26
N ARG A 31 -25.38 -9.95 5.54
CA ARG A 31 -24.25 -10.30 4.68
C ARG A 31 -24.69 -10.78 3.30
N MET A 32 -25.74 -11.58 3.23
CA MET A 32 -26.29 -12.05 1.94
C MET A 32 -26.83 -10.90 1.12
N ILE A 33 -27.62 -10.01 1.74
CA ILE A 33 -28.15 -8.81 1.10
C ILE A 33 -27.02 -7.93 0.57
N MET A 34 -26.00 -7.65 1.38
CA MET A 34 -24.85 -6.85 0.94
C MET A 34 -24.13 -7.47 -0.26
N TYR A 35 -23.95 -8.79 -0.24
CA TYR A 35 -23.31 -9.50 -1.36
C TYR A 35 -24.12 -9.41 -2.66
N GLU A 36 -25.45 -9.50 -2.57
CA GLU A 36 -26.34 -9.36 -3.73
C GLU A 36 -26.37 -7.91 -4.26
N GLU A 37 -26.43 -6.92 -3.38
CA GLU A 37 -26.41 -5.51 -3.78
C GLU A 37 -25.06 -5.14 -4.40
N PHE A 38 -23.93 -5.60 -3.85
CA PHE A 38 -22.61 -5.39 -4.46
C PHE A 38 -22.55 -5.97 -5.88
N LYS A 39 -23.11 -7.16 -6.11
CA LYS A 39 -23.23 -7.70 -7.48
C LYS A 39 -24.08 -6.84 -8.38
N ARG A 40 -25.24 -6.36 -7.89
CA ARG A 40 -26.16 -5.52 -8.68
C ARG A 40 -25.50 -4.21 -9.12
N TYR A 41 -24.69 -3.60 -8.26
CA TYR A 41 -23.98 -2.36 -8.54
C TYR A 41 -22.58 -2.55 -9.16
N ASP A 42 -22.19 -3.79 -9.53
CA ASP A 42 -20.84 -4.16 -10.03
C ASP A 42 -19.70 -3.71 -9.09
N ILE A 43 -19.95 -3.73 -7.79
CA ILE A 43 -18.94 -3.50 -6.75
C ILE A 43 -18.27 -4.84 -6.43
N ARG A 44 -16.95 -4.90 -6.60
CA ARG A 44 -16.17 -6.13 -6.38
C ARG A 44 -15.48 -6.09 -5.03
N ILE A 45 -15.63 -7.17 -4.26
CA ILE A 45 -14.81 -7.41 -3.07
C ILE A 45 -13.45 -7.89 -3.55
N PRO A 46 -12.36 -7.14 -3.28
CA PRO A 46 -11.05 -7.48 -3.81
C PRO A 46 -10.47 -8.70 -3.08
N TRP A 47 -9.84 -9.59 -3.83
CA TRP A 47 -8.82 -10.48 -3.30
C TRP A 47 -7.55 -9.66 -3.02
N PRO A 48 -6.64 -10.11 -2.14
CA PRO A 48 -5.37 -9.41 -1.91
C PRO A 48 -4.67 -9.11 -3.24
N ILE A 49 -4.38 -7.82 -3.48
CA ILE A 49 -3.81 -7.34 -4.73
C ILE A 49 -2.33 -7.09 -4.50
N ARG A 50 -1.51 -7.47 -5.48
CA ARG A 50 -0.09 -7.12 -5.49
C ARG A 50 0.31 -6.60 -6.86
N THR A 51 1.17 -5.60 -6.87
CA THR A 51 1.85 -5.15 -8.08
C THR A 51 3.16 -5.93 -8.20
N ILE A 52 3.35 -6.63 -9.32
CA ILE A 52 4.61 -7.33 -9.62
C ILE A 52 5.34 -6.49 -10.66
N TYR A 53 6.53 -6.03 -10.31
CA TYR A 53 7.44 -5.42 -11.27
C TYR A 53 8.10 -6.53 -12.08
N GLN A 54 7.82 -6.59 -13.39
CA GLN A 54 8.52 -7.46 -14.33
C GLN A 54 9.61 -6.64 -15.03
N GLY A 55 10.65 -6.27 -14.29
CA GLY A 55 11.88 -5.69 -14.84
C GLY A 55 12.93 -6.78 -15.03
N ASP A 56 13.72 -6.69 -16.09
CA ASP A 56 14.99 -7.42 -16.14
C ASP A 56 15.97 -6.71 -15.22
N GLU A 57 16.01 -7.14 -13.95
CA GLU A 57 16.84 -6.52 -12.90
C GLU A 57 18.31 -6.41 -13.30
N LYS A 58 18.81 -7.30 -14.17
CA LYS A 58 20.18 -7.21 -14.67
C LYS A 58 20.35 -6.05 -15.62
N ARG A 59 19.45 -5.93 -16.59
CA ARG A 59 19.47 -4.83 -17.55
C ARG A 59 19.26 -3.47 -16.89
N GLU A 60 18.36 -3.39 -15.91
CA GLU A 60 18.13 -2.15 -15.16
C GLU A 60 19.37 -1.76 -14.34
N ASN A 61 20.01 -2.72 -13.65
CA ASN A 61 21.26 -2.45 -12.93
C ASN A 61 22.40 -2.03 -13.87
N GLU A 62 22.51 -2.62 -15.05
CA GLU A 62 23.48 -2.22 -16.07
C GLU A 62 23.22 -0.79 -16.58
N GLU A 63 21.96 -0.44 -16.87
CA GLU A 63 21.57 0.89 -17.32
C GLU A 63 21.75 1.97 -16.23
N ILE A 64 21.50 1.62 -14.96
CA ILE A 64 21.77 2.50 -13.82
C ILE A 64 23.27 2.67 -13.62
N GLY A 65 24.04 1.58 -13.68
CA GLY A 65 25.49 1.57 -13.47
C GLY A 65 26.26 2.42 -14.49
N GLN A 66 25.76 2.55 -15.72
CA GLN A 66 26.35 3.46 -16.73
C GLN A 66 26.36 4.92 -16.27
N LYS A 67 25.40 5.33 -15.43
CA LYS A 67 25.26 6.70 -14.94
C LYS A 67 25.94 6.93 -13.59
N ASP A 68 26.61 5.93 -13.02
CA ASP A 68 27.29 6.06 -11.74
C ASP A 68 28.50 7.00 -11.80
N ALA A 69 29.21 7.04 -12.94
CA ALA A 69 30.31 7.98 -13.15
C ALA A 69 29.84 9.44 -13.08
N ASP A 70 28.75 9.76 -13.79
CA ASP A 70 28.14 11.09 -13.80
C ASP A 70 27.57 11.44 -12.41
N ARG A 71 26.94 10.47 -11.74
CA ARG A 71 26.43 10.62 -10.38
C ARG A 71 27.57 10.96 -9.41
N ASN A 72 28.67 10.22 -9.45
CA ASN A 72 29.83 10.45 -8.58
C ASN A 72 30.48 11.81 -8.85
N GLN A 73 30.54 12.25 -10.11
CA GLN A 73 31.05 13.58 -10.46
C GLN A 73 30.16 14.70 -9.91
N VAL A 74 28.84 14.55 -9.97
CA VAL A 74 27.89 15.53 -9.42
C VAL A 74 27.97 15.57 -7.89
N ILE A 75 28.12 14.41 -7.24
CA ILE A 75 28.32 14.30 -5.79
C ILE A 75 29.65 14.95 -5.37
N ASP A 76 30.73 14.75 -6.12
CA ASP A 76 32.01 15.37 -5.84
C ASP A 76 31.95 16.91 -6.00
N LYS A 77 31.22 17.39 -7.01
CA LYS A 77 31.13 18.82 -7.34
C LYS A 77 30.14 19.61 -6.46
N TYR A 78 29.01 19.00 -6.10
CA TYR A 78 27.90 19.68 -5.42
C TYR A 78 27.41 18.95 -4.17
N GLY A 79 27.92 17.75 -3.90
CA GLY A 79 27.64 17.08 -2.64
C GLY A 79 28.16 17.94 -1.50
N LEU A 80 27.40 17.96 -0.41
CA LEU A 80 27.88 18.52 0.84
C LEU A 80 29.04 17.64 1.32
N GLY A 81 30.26 17.98 0.90
CA GLY A 81 31.47 17.40 1.43
C GLY A 81 31.47 17.50 2.95
N ASP A 82 31.86 16.39 3.58
CA ASP A 82 32.17 16.17 4.98
C ASP A 82 31.71 17.23 6.00
N ILE A 83 30.41 17.39 6.18
CA ILE A 83 29.86 18.08 7.36
C ILE A 83 30.01 17.24 8.65
N GLY A 84 30.83 16.18 8.63
CA GLY A 84 30.95 15.17 9.69
C GLY A 84 32.37 14.93 10.22
N ARG A 85 33.45 15.28 9.52
CA ARG A 85 34.80 15.33 10.09
C ARG A 85 34.98 16.67 10.77
N GLY A 86 34.55 16.73 12.03
CA GLY A 86 35.11 17.68 12.97
C GLY A 86 36.63 17.47 13.02
N GLU A 87 37.38 18.38 12.43
CA GLU A 87 38.73 18.70 12.90
C GLU A 87 38.56 19.24 14.33
N GLY A 88 38.65 18.34 15.31
CA GLY A 88 39.05 18.73 16.65
C GLY A 88 40.53 19.06 16.59
N GLU A 89 40.84 20.33 16.30
CA GLU A 89 42.17 20.89 16.57
C GLU A 89 42.41 20.89 18.08
N ASP A 90 43.61 20.44 18.47
CA ASP A 90 44.14 20.29 19.84
C ASP A 90 44.05 21.56 20.71
#